data_AF-A0A8T6TQG4-F1
#
_entry.id   AF-A0A8T6TQG4-F1
#
_cell.length_a   1.000
_cell.length_b   1.000
_cell.length_c   1.000
_cell.angle_alpha   90.00
_cell.angle_beta   90.00
_cell.angle_gamma   90.00
#
_symmetry.space_group_name_H-M   'P 1'
#
loop_
_entity.id
_entity.type
_entity.pdbx_description
1 polymer ?
#
loop_
_entity_poly.entity_id
_entity_poly.type
_entity_poly.pdbx_seq_one_letter_code
_entity_poly.pdbx_strand_id
1 'polypeptide(L)' 'TAGDHLGPLKGAGVVLYALRDSVEARGLTGRVDPDVELIDYERWVDLIMDEYDLVL' A
#
# COMPACT_ATOMS: atom_id res chain seq x y z
N THR A 1 -9.73 17.06 -11.76
CA THR A 1 -9.95 16.17 -10.61
C THR A 1 -9.18 14.90 -10.91
N ALA A 2 -8.16 14.56 -10.10
CA ALA A 2 -7.52 13.25 -10.23
C ALA A 2 -8.60 12.18 -10.06
N GLY A 3 -8.72 11.26 -11.02
CA GLY A 3 -9.75 10.23 -11.00
C GLY A 3 -9.55 9.29 -9.82
N ASP A 4 -10.62 8.66 -9.35
CA ASP A 4 -10.51 7.57 -8.39
C ASP A 4 -9.91 6.35 -9.08
N HIS A 5 -8.58 6.28 -9.07
CA HIS A 5 -7.81 5.18 -9.63
C HIS A 5 -7.73 3.97 -8.69
N LEU A 6 -8.14 4.13 -7.42
CA LEU A 6 -8.12 3.06 -6.43
C LEU A 6 -9.42 2.26 -6.41
N GLY A 7 -10.54 2.83 -6.86
CA GLY A 7 -11.85 2.18 -6.92
C GLY A 7 -11.84 0.74 -7.46
N PRO A 8 -11.20 0.44 -8.61
CA PRO A 8 -11.10 -0.92 -9.12
C PRO A 8 -10.36 -1.88 -8.18
N LEU A 9 -9.30 -1.41 -7.51
CA LEU A 9 -8.52 -2.22 -6.55
C LEU A 9 -9.33 -2.49 -5.29
N LYS A 10 -10.03 -1.48 -4.75
CA LYS A 10 -10.92 -1.64 -3.60
C LYS A 10 -12.05 -2.62 -3.89
N GLY A 11 -12.64 -2.54 -5.09
CA GLY A 11 -13.70 -3.46 -5.53
C GLY A 11 -13.25 -4.91 -5.70
N ALA A 12 -11.95 -5.16 -5.87
CA ALA A 12 -11.38 -6.50 -5.99
C ALA A 12 -11.21 -7.21 -4.64
N GLY A 13 -11.41 -6.53 -3.51
CA GLY A 13 -11.28 -7.11 -2.18
C GLY A 13 -9.84 -7.44 -1.79
N VAL A 14 -8.86 -6.78 -2.40
CA VAL A 14 -7.44 -6.92 -2.06
C VAL A 14 -7.06 -5.96 -0.93
N VAL A 15 -6.04 -6.32 -0.17
CA VAL A 15 -5.41 -5.41 0.79
C VAL A 15 -4.38 -4.55 0.06
N LEU A 16 -4.40 -3.24 0.33
CA LEU A 16 -3.48 -2.29 -0.29
C LEU A 16 -2.47 -1.81 0.74
N TYR A 17 -1.20 -1.86 0.39
CA TYR A 17 -0.10 -1.41 1.24
C TYR A 17 0.69 -0.29 0.55
N ALA A 18 1.22 0.64 1.34
CA ALA A 18 2.21 1.61 0.88
C ALA A 18 3.36 1.71 1.87
N LEU A 19 4.59 1.73 1.35
CA LEU A 19 5.78 1.92 2.18
C LEU A 19 5.82 3.34 2.75
N ARG A 20 5.85 3.44 4.09
CA ARG A 20 5.87 4.69 4.84
C ARG A 20 7.00 5.62 4.39
N ASP A 21 8.23 5.10 4.32
CA ASP A 21 9.41 5.87 3.90
C ASP A 21 9.23 6.47 2.50
N SER A 22 8.58 5.73 1.61
CA SER A 22 8.29 6.19 0.24
C SER A 22 7.21 7.27 0.18
N VAL A 23 6.21 7.20 1.06
CA VAL A 23 5.15 8.21 1.21
C VAL A 23 5.73 9.50 1.77
N GLU A 24 6.55 9.39 2.82
CA GLU A 24 7.19 10.52 3.48
C GLU A 24 8.20 11.23 2.57
N ALA A 25 9.07 10.47 1.89
CA ALA A 25 10.07 11.03 0.96
C ALA A 25 9.43 11.80 -0.21
N ARG A 26 8.17 11.49 -0.56
CA ARG A 26 7.40 12.16 -1.62
C ARG A 26 6.51 13.28 -1.10
N GLY A 27 6.51 13.54 0.22
CA GLY A 27 5.64 14.54 0.84
C GLY A 27 4.16 14.20 0.73
N LEU A 28 3.84 12.90 0.69
CA LEU A 28 2.46 12.39 0.54
C LEU A 28 1.82 12.05 1.90
N THR A 29 2.47 12.35 3.01
CA THR A 29 1.92 12.15 4.36
C THR A 29 0.56 12.85 4.48
N GLY A 30 -0.46 12.11 4.92
CA GLY A 30 -1.84 12.60 5.02
C GLY A 30 -2.59 12.71 3.70
N ARG A 31 -2.00 12.29 2.57
CA ARG A 31 -2.64 12.22 1.25
C ARG A 31 -2.87 10.79 0.76
N VAL A 32 -2.48 9.81 1.57
CA VAL A 32 -2.73 8.39 1.29
C VAL A 32 -4.18 8.07 1.65
N ASP A 33 -4.83 7.31 0.78
CA ASP A 33 -6.20 6.87 0.98
C ASP A 33 -6.32 6.03 2.28
N PRO A 34 -7.34 6.24 3.12
CA PRO A 34 -7.46 5.56 4.40
C PRO A 34 -7.59 4.04 4.30
N ASP A 35 -7.98 3.50 3.14
CA ASP A 35 -8.06 2.04 2.90
C ASP A 35 -6.69 1.45 2.50
N VAL A 36 -5.63 2.26 2.42
CA VAL A 36 -4.25 1.82 2.15
C VAL A 36 -3.46 1.81 3.45
N GLU A 37 -2.96 0.64 3.82
CA GLU A 37 -2.17 0.46 5.02
C GLU A 37 -0.73 0.96 4.83
N LEU A 38 -0.27 1.82 5.74
CA LEU A 38 1.12 2.26 5.77
C LEU A 38 2.00 1.27 6.52
N ILE A 39 2.92 0.65 5.81
CA ILE A 39 3.84 -0.36 6.36
C ILE A 39 5.29 0.13 6.31
N ASP A 40 6.14 -0.44 7.15
CA ASP A 40 7.59 -0.26 7.09
C ASP A 40 8.26 -1.41 6.31
N TYR A 41 9.58 -1.34 6.22
CA TYR A 41 10.38 -2.36 5.52
C TYR A 41 10.35 -3.72 6.20
N GLU A 42 10.27 -3.78 7.53
CA GLU A 42 10.18 -5.06 8.26
C GLU A 42 8.88 -5.77 7.88
N ARG A 43 7.76 -5.06 7.96
CA ARG A 43 6.46 -5.61 7.55
C ARG A 43 6.44 -6.00 6.07
N TRP A 44 7.09 -5.24 5.20
CA TRP A 44 7.21 -5.59 3.78
C TRP A 44 7.96 -6.91 3.57
N VAL A 45 9.02 -7.17 4.35
CA VAL A 45 9.74 -8.44 4.30
C VAL A 45 8.84 -9.58 4.78
N ASP A 46 8.11 -9.41 5.88
CA ASP A 46 7.18 -10.43 6.38
C ASP A 46 6.12 -10.79 5.33
N LEU A 47 5.56 -9.79 4.64
CA LEU A 47 4.58 -10.00 3.58
C LEU A 47 5.14 -10.90 2.46
N ILE A 48 6.39 -10.66 2.05
CA ILE A 48 7.02 -11.38 0.94
C ILE A 48 7.53 -12.76 1.35
N MET A 49 8.07 -12.89 2.56
CA MET A 49 8.78 -14.10 2.98
C MET A 49 7.85 -15.11 3.66
N ASP A 50 6.87 -14.62 4.40
CA ASP A 50 6.09 -15.46 5.33
C ASP A 50 4.59 -15.50 4.99
N GLU A 51 4.02 -14.41 4.46
CA GLU A 51 2.56 -14.33 4.26
C GLU A 51 2.08 -14.68 2.86
N TYR A 52 2.84 -14.32 1.82
CA TYR A 52 2.45 -14.55 0.43
C TYR A 52 3.41 -15.48 -0.29
N ASP A 53 2.85 -16.55 -0.87
CA ASP A 53 3.62 -17.57 -1.60
C ASP A 53 4.24 -17.05 -2.92
N LEU A 54 3.73 -15.94 -3.46
CA LEU A 54 4.13 -15.39 -4.75
C LEU A 54 4.15 -13.86 -4.73
N VAL A 55 5.25 -13.29 -5.23
CA VAL A 55 5.39 -11.88 -5.53
C VAL A 55 5.46 -11.70 -7.05
N LEU A 56 4.61 -10.81 -7.58
CA LEU A 56 4.45 -10.52 -9.01
C LEU A 56 4.95 -9.13 -9.38
#